data_AF-A0A2A9NHE9-F1
#
_entry.id   AF-A0A2A9NHE9-F1
#
_cell.length_a   1.000
_cell.length_b   1.000
_cell.length_c   1.000
_cell.angle_alpha   90.00
_cell.angle_beta   90.00
_cell.angle_gamma   90.00
#
_symmetry.space_group_name_H-M   'P 1'
#
loop_
_entity.id
_entity.type
_entity.pdbx_description
1 polymer ?
#
loop_
_entity_poly.entity_id
_entity_poly.type
_entity_poly.pdbx_seq_one_letter_code
_entity_poly.pdbx_strand_id
1 'polypeptide(L)'
;MSDIGVTSEQVQQYPSYSTASVASCNWVNGGRDKVDPSKLYNYISRLSASPAYGKVVGVGYKTAAGVIVPLVRLDMDNTGKGIHFNAVQLSDSSRKLAAVLTPTMSLSPAARTQLYMEYIKGLENRSAQFIWEWWSTGIAPS
;
A
#
# COMPACT_ATOMS: atom_id res chain seq x y z
N MET A 1 -25.23 -22.06 -14.94
CA MET A 1 -24.42 -21.99 -13.70
C MET A 1 -23.44 -20.86 -13.91
N SER A 2 -23.66 -19.73 -13.23
CA SER A 2 -22.75 -18.60 -13.25
C SER A 2 -21.56 -18.92 -12.34
N ASP A 3 -20.36 -18.88 -12.90
CA ASP A 3 -19.10 -19.06 -12.20
C ASP A 3 -18.99 -18.00 -11.08
N ILE A 4 -18.92 -18.44 -9.83
CA ILE A 4 -18.72 -17.56 -8.67
C ILE A 4 -17.24 -17.17 -8.70
N GLY A 5 -16.93 -16.06 -9.37
CA GLY A 5 -15.57 -15.54 -9.48
C GLY A 5 -14.95 -15.35 -8.10
N VAL A 6 -14.02 -16.23 -7.74
CA VAL A 6 -13.24 -16.13 -6.51
C VAL A 6 -12.32 -14.92 -6.66
N THR A 7 -12.78 -13.77 -6.16
CA THR A 7 -11.94 -12.56 -6.05
C THR A 7 -10.90 -12.80 -4.97
N SER A 8 -9.76 -13.42 -5.32
CA SER A 8 -8.69 -13.67 -4.36
C SER A 8 -7.70 -12.51 -4.36
N GLU A 9 -7.46 -11.93 -3.19
CA GLU A 9 -6.24 -11.18 -2.93
C GLU A 9 -5.02 -12.03 -3.32
N GLN A 10 -4.20 -11.53 -4.23
CA GLN A 10 -2.94 -12.18 -4.58
C GLN A 10 -1.89 -11.79 -3.54
N VAL A 11 -1.24 -12.77 -2.93
CA VAL A 11 -0.12 -12.53 -2.02
C VAL A 11 1.17 -12.82 -2.79
N GLN A 12 2.03 -11.83 -2.93
CA GLN A 12 3.33 -11.98 -3.60
C GLN A 12 4.45 -11.49 -2.68
N GLN A 13 5.57 -12.20 -2.70
CA GLN A 13 6.71 -11.96 -1.82
C GLN A 13 7.81 -11.18 -2.55
N TYR A 14 8.36 -10.18 -1.88
CA TYR A 14 9.38 -9.29 -2.41
C TYR A 14 10.54 -9.13 -1.41
N PRO A 15 11.78 -9.05 -1.90
CA PRO A 15 12.96 -8.98 -1.03
C PRO A 15 13.16 -7.63 -0.36
N SER A 16 12.49 -6.56 -0.82
CA SER A 16 12.72 -5.20 -0.31
C SER A 16 11.49 -4.31 -0.39
N TYR A 17 11.50 -3.22 0.41
CA TYR A 17 10.49 -2.17 0.35
C TYR A 17 10.31 -1.60 -1.07
N SER A 18 11.43 -1.28 -1.72
CA SER A 18 11.47 -0.71 -3.07
C SER A 18 10.82 -1.63 -4.11
N THR A 19 11.17 -2.93 -4.11
CA THR A 19 10.59 -3.88 -5.07
C THR A 19 9.09 -4.12 -4.80
N ALA A 20 8.68 -4.18 -3.53
CA ALA A 20 7.27 -4.33 -3.16
C ALA A 20 6.42 -3.09 -3.52
N SER A 21 6.96 -1.88 -3.32
CA SER A 21 6.28 -0.63 -3.66
C SER A 21 6.09 -0.49 -5.16
N VAL A 22 7.13 -0.77 -5.95
CA VAL A 22 7.08 -0.71 -7.42
C VAL A 22 6.05 -1.70 -7.96
N ALA A 23 6.08 -2.95 -7.46
CA ALA A 23 5.11 -3.95 -7.86
C ALA A 23 3.68 -3.55 -7.52
N SER A 24 3.46 -2.90 -6.38
CA SER A 24 2.16 -2.38 -5.97
C SER A 24 1.65 -1.29 -6.91
N CYS A 25 2.49 -0.30 -7.24
CA CYS A 25 2.12 0.73 -8.22
C CYS A 25 1.84 0.15 -9.61
N ASN A 26 2.65 -0.81 -10.05
CA ASN A 26 2.44 -1.54 -11.31
C ASN A 26 1.13 -2.33 -11.29
N TRP A 27 0.76 -2.94 -10.17
CA TRP A 27 -0.52 -3.64 -10.01
C TRP A 27 -1.71 -2.69 -10.16
N VAL A 28 -1.68 -1.55 -9.46
CA VAL A 28 -2.72 -0.51 -9.56
C VAL A 28 -2.90 -0.08 -11.01
N ASN A 29 -1.78 0.15 -11.72
CA ASN A 29 -1.74 0.52 -13.13
C ASN A 29 -1.85 -0.67 -14.11
N GLY A 30 -2.03 -1.90 -13.66
CA GLY A 30 -2.08 -3.08 -14.53
C GLY A 30 -3.38 -3.23 -15.31
N GLY A 31 -4.39 -2.42 -14.98
CA GLY A 31 -5.71 -2.42 -15.60
C GLY A 31 -5.84 -1.49 -16.80
N ARG A 32 -7.06 -1.27 -17.26
CA ARG A 32 -7.34 -0.30 -18.36
C ARG A 32 -7.00 1.13 -17.94
N ASP A 33 -7.41 1.49 -16.73
CA ASP A 33 -7.30 2.84 -16.21
C ASP A 33 -5.95 3.01 -15.52
N LYS A 34 -5.35 4.20 -15.66
CA LYS A 34 -4.05 4.54 -15.08
C LYS A 34 -4.20 5.65 -14.05
N VAL A 35 -3.34 5.62 -13.05
CA VAL A 35 -3.27 6.64 -12.02
C VAL A 35 -2.71 7.94 -12.61
N ASP A 36 -3.47 9.00 -12.44
CA ASP A 36 -3.00 10.39 -12.48
C ASP A 36 -2.51 10.80 -11.08
N PRO A 37 -1.18 10.97 -10.87
CA PRO A 37 -0.62 11.26 -9.56
C PRO A 37 -1.04 12.62 -8.99
N SER A 38 -1.36 13.59 -9.85
CA SER A 38 -1.75 14.95 -9.43
C SER A 38 -3.11 14.99 -8.72
N LYS A 39 -3.91 13.94 -8.88
CA LYS A 39 -5.24 13.79 -8.27
C LYS A 39 -5.24 12.93 -7.00
N LEU A 40 -4.07 12.46 -6.57
CA LEU A 40 -3.96 11.62 -5.39
C LEU A 40 -4.06 12.43 -4.10
N TYR A 41 -4.58 11.78 -3.06
CA TYR A 41 -4.64 12.30 -1.70
C TYR A 41 -3.98 11.31 -0.74
N ASN A 42 -3.41 11.83 0.35
CA ASN A 42 -2.82 11.02 1.41
C ASN A 42 -3.90 10.21 2.11
N TYR A 43 -3.74 8.89 2.16
CA TYR A 43 -4.60 8.01 2.93
C TYR A 43 -4.07 7.87 4.35
N ILE A 44 -4.91 8.22 5.32
CA ILE A 44 -4.60 8.18 6.74
C ILE A 44 -5.14 6.87 7.34
N SER A 45 -4.33 6.18 8.14
CA SER A 45 -4.75 4.99 8.86
C SER A 45 -5.91 5.30 9.81
N ARG A 46 -6.95 4.45 9.76
CA ARG A 46 -8.18 4.59 10.56
C ARG A 46 -8.33 3.49 11.61
N LEU A 47 -7.45 2.50 11.62
CA LEU A 47 -7.53 1.39 12.57
C LEU A 47 -6.88 1.82 13.89
N SER A 48 -7.67 2.01 14.94
CA SER A 48 -7.19 2.45 16.26
C SER A 48 -6.19 1.49 16.90
N ALA A 49 -6.26 0.20 16.57
CA ALA A 49 -5.30 -0.80 17.03
C ALA A 49 -3.95 -0.76 16.27
N SER A 50 -3.85 -0.02 15.16
CA SER A 50 -2.60 0.11 14.41
C SER A 50 -1.66 1.10 15.11
N PRO A 51 -0.35 0.81 15.21
CA PRO A 51 0.62 1.78 15.69
C PRO A 51 0.71 3.04 14.80
N ALA A 52 0.21 2.97 13.56
CA ALA A 52 0.15 4.08 12.62
C ALA A 52 -1.21 4.83 12.63
N TYR A 53 -2.08 4.61 13.62
CA TYR A 53 -3.37 5.30 13.70
C TYR A 53 -3.22 6.82 13.59
N GLY A 54 -4.00 7.44 12.69
CA GLY A 54 -3.94 8.88 12.43
C GLY A 54 -2.74 9.35 11.60
N LYS A 55 -1.89 8.43 11.10
CA LYS A 55 -0.74 8.75 10.25
C LYS A 55 -0.99 8.41 8.79
N VAL A 56 -0.24 9.06 7.90
CA VAL A 56 -0.24 8.73 6.47
C VAL A 56 0.36 7.34 6.29
N VAL A 57 -0.39 6.44 5.66
CA VAL A 57 0.06 5.06 5.36
C VAL A 57 -0.05 4.73 3.88
N GLY A 58 -0.57 5.64 3.06
CA GLY A 58 -0.79 5.36 1.66
C GLY A 58 -1.33 6.53 0.87
N VAL A 59 -1.77 6.22 -0.33
CA VAL A 59 -2.32 7.18 -1.29
C VAL A 59 -3.57 6.62 -1.94
N GLY A 60 -4.48 7.50 -2.36
CA GLY A 60 -5.72 7.08 -2.99
C GLY A 60 -6.49 8.23 -3.63
N TYR A 61 -7.65 7.90 -4.19
CA TYR A 61 -8.55 8.89 -4.78
C TYR A 61 -9.62 9.33 -3.80
N LYS A 62 -9.94 10.63 -3.85
CA LYS A 62 -11.05 11.21 -3.12
C LYS A 62 -12.34 10.99 -3.90
N THR A 63 -13.31 10.36 -3.27
CA THR A 63 -14.66 10.19 -3.80
C THR A 63 -15.42 11.52 -3.79
N ALA A 64 -16.55 11.58 -4.49
CA ALA A 64 -17.45 12.75 -4.45
C ALA A 64 -17.94 13.07 -3.03
N ALA A 65 -18.08 12.06 -2.16
CA ALA A 65 -18.44 12.21 -0.75
C ALA A 65 -17.26 12.71 0.13
N GLY A 66 -16.10 12.99 -0.47
CA GLY A 66 -14.91 13.47 0.24
C GLY A 66 -14.10 12.38 0.95
N VAL A 67 -14.51 11.11 0.84
CA VAL A 67 -13.79 9.97 1.43
C VAL A 67 -12.64 9.55 0.51
N ILE A 68 -11.45 9.42 1.09
CA ILE A 68 -10.27 8.89 0.37
C ILE A 68 -10.33 7.35 0.37
N VAL A 69 -10.34 6.76 -0.81
CA VAL A 69 -10.28 5.30 -1.04
C VAL A 69 -8.85 4.96 -1.44
N PRO A 70 -8.14 4.11 -0.67
CA PRO A 70 -6.72 3.82 -0.91
C PRO A 70 -6.53 2.98 -2.16
N LEU A 71 -5.52 3.33 -2.95
CA LEU A 71 -5.04 2.54 -4.08
C LEU A 71 -3.82 1.71 -3.70
N VAL A 72 -2.89 2.31 -2.95
CA VAL A 72 -1.75 1.63 -2.33
C VAL A 72 -1.66 2.10 -0.88
N ARG A 73 -1.48 1.17 0.05
CA ARG A 73 -1.18 1.49 1.46
C ARG A 73 -0.19 0.48 2.04
N LEU A 74 0.68 0.96 2.92
CA LEU A 74 1.61 0.16 3.70
C LEU A 74 0.92 -0.28 4.99
N ASP A 75 0.75 -1.58 5.15
CA ASP A 75 0.16 -2.21 6.31
C ASP A 75 1.19 -3.13 7.00
N MET A 76 0.89 -3.52 8.22
CA MET A 76 1.64 -4.49 8.99
C MET A 76 0.66 -5.45 9.66
N ASP A 77 0.90 -6.75 9.49
CA ASP A 77 0.20 -7.78 10.25
C ASP A 77 1.14 -8.56 11.19
N ASN A 78 0.53 -9.24 12.16
CA ASN A 78 1.21 -10.19 13.03
C ASN A 78 0.91 -11.65 12.68
N THR A 79 0.09 -11.90 11.64
CA THR A 79 -0.53 -13.20 11.35
C THR A 79 0.01 -13.91 10.11
N GLY A 80 1.03 -13.35 9.43
CA GLY A 80 1.79 -14.13 8.45
C GLY A 80 2.36 -13.36 7.24
N LYS A 81 1.98 -12.10 7.03
CA LYS A 81 2.53 -11.27 5.94
C LYS A 81 3.58 -10.28 6.44
N GLY A 82 3.67 -10.03 7.74
CA GLY A 82 4.57 -9.01 8.26
C GLY A 82 4.22 -7.63 7.68
N ILE A 83 5.23 -6.85 7.27
CA ILE A 83 5.03 -5.56 6.58
C ILE A 83 4.76 -5.84 5.10
N HIS A 84 3.72 -5.20 4.56
CA HIS A 84 3.31 -5.40 3.17
C HIS A 84 2.61 -4.18 2.60
N PHE A 85 2.65 -4.03 1.28
CA PHE A 85 1.79 -3.09 0.59
C PHE A 85 0.50 -3.78 0.17
N ASN A 86 -0.63 -3.19 0.51
CA ASN A 86 -1.92 -3.55 -0.06
C ASN A 86 -2.22 -2.62 -1.24
N ALA A 87 -2.43 -3.21 -2.42
CA ALA A 87 -2.73 -2.51 -3.66
C ALA A 87 -4.04 -3.00 -4.28
N VAL A 88 -4.79 -2.08 -4.88
CA VAL A 88 -6.07 -2.34 -5.54
C VAL A 88 -5.98 -1.89 -6.99
N GLN A 89 -6.33 -2.76 -7.94
CA GLN A 89 -6.31 -2.39 -9.35
C GLN A 89 -7.32 -1.28 -9.62
N LEU A 90 -6.89 -0.21 -10.30
CA LEU A 90 -7.72 0.99 -10.45
C LEU A 90 -9.01 0.73 -11.25
N SER A 91 -8.91 -0.03 -12.34
CA SER A 91 -10.07 -0.36 -13.18
C SER A 91 -10.96 -1.47 -12.61
N ASP A 92 -10.50 -2.19 -11.58
CA ASP A 92 -11.22 -3.30 -10.97
C ASP A 92 -10.80 -3.48 -9.50
N SER A 93 -11.58 -2.88 -8.60
CA SER A 93 -11.25 -2.88 -7.17
C SER A 93 -11.41 -4.22 -6.48
N SER A 94 -11.96 -5.22 -7.17
CA SER A 94 -12.00 -6.60 -6.68
C SER A 94 -10.63 -7.29 -6.76
N ARG A 95 -9.73 -6.80 -7.63
CA ARG A 95 -8.38 -7.34 -7.83
C ARG A 95 -7.38 -6.67 -6.90
N LYS A 96 -6.94 -7.44 -5.90
CA LYS A 96 -6.07 -6.97 -4.82
C LYS A 96 -4.73 -7.69 -4.85
N LEU A 97 -3.69 -6.98 -4.45
CA LEU A 97 -2.34 -7.49 -4.23
C LEU A 97 -1.91 -7.15 -2.81
N ALA A 98 -1.39 -8.12 -2.09
CA ALA A 98 -0.57 -7.94 -0.90
C ALA A 98 0.90 -8.23 -1.29
N ALA A 99 1.69 -7.18 -1.50
CA ALA A 99 3.10 -7.25 -1.80
C ALA A 99 3.91 -7.27 -0.50
N VAL A 100 4.29 -8.47 -0.08
CA VAL A 100 4.89 -8.80 1.22
C VAL A 100 6.39 -8.57 1.21
N LEU A 101 6.90 -7.84 2.20
CA LEU A 101 8.34 -7.69 2.41
C LEU A 101 8.84 -8.92 3.18
N THR A 102 9.37 -9.91 2.44
CA THR A 102 9.79 -11.21 2.96
C THR A 102 10.69 -11.12 4.21
N PRO A 103 11.69 -10.22 4.29
CA PRO A 103 12.56 -10.13 5.48
C PRO A 103 11.82 -9.80 6.78
N THR A 104 10.60 -9.24 6.69
CA THR A 104 9.85 -8.77 7.86
C THR A 104 8.95 -9.84 8.48
N MET A 105 8.73 -10.95 7.76
CA MET A 105 7.86 -12.05 8.19
C MET A 105 8.44 -12.81 9.40
N SER A 106 9.77 -12.92 9.47
CA SER A 106 10.48 -13.60 10.56
C SER A 106 10.81 -12.68 11.74
N LEU A 107 10.57 -11.37 11.63
CA LEU A 107 10.81 -10.42 12.73
C LEU A 107 9.84 -10.68 13.88
N SER A 108 10.31 -10.45 15.11
CA SER A 108 9.44 -10.38 16.27
C SER A 108 8.41 -9.25 16.12
N PRO A 109 7.24 -9.32 16.79
CA PRO A 109 6.23 -8.26 16.71
C PRO A 109 6.78 -6.87 17.04
N ALA A 110 7.66 -6.76 18.03
CA ALA A 110 8.27 -5.49 18.43
C ALA A 110 9.22 -4.94 17.35
N ALA A 111 10.13 -5.76 16.83
CA ALA A 111 11.08 -5.34 15.79
C ALA A 111 10.35 -4.97 14.48
N ARG A 112 9.31 -5.72 14.13
CA ARG A 112 8.46 -5.42 12.98
C ARG A 112 7.72 -4.09 13.15
N THR A 113 7.16 -3.85 14.34
CA THR A 113 6.47 -2.59 14.66
C THR A 113 7.44 -1.41 14.55
N GLN A 114 8.66 -1.53 15.08
CA GLN A 114 9.66 -0.48 14.97
C GLN A 114 9.99 -0.16 13.51
N LEU A 115 10.33 -1.18 12.71
CA LEU A 115 10.65 -1.01 11.28
C LEU A 115 9.46 -0.44 10.50
N TYR A 116 8.24 -0.89 10.77
CA TYR A 116 7.03 -0.35 10.17
C TYR A 116 6.90 1.15 10.45
N MET A 117 7.10 1.58 11.70
CA MET A 117 7.01 2.98 12.07
C MET A 117 8.13 3.83 11.47
N GLU A 118 9.32 3.27 11.24
CA GLU A 118 10.39 3.94 10.47
C GLU A 118 9.95 4.20 9.03
N TYR A 119 9.28 3.24 8.38
CA TYR A 119 8.70 3.48 7.05
C TYR A 119 7.58 4.53 7.07
N ILE A 120 6.70 4.49 8.07
CA ILE A 120 5.62 5.48 8.22
C ILE A 120 6.20 6.88 8.40
N LYS A 121 7.27 7.04 9.19
CA LYS A 121 7.96 8.33 9.35
C LYS A 121 8.48 8.88 8.02
N GLY A 122 8.93 8.02 7.11
CA GLY A 122 9.34 8.41 5.75
C GLY A 122 8.21 9.01 4.90
N LEU A 123 6.95 8.70 5.21
CA LEU A 123 5.77 9.22 4.53
C LEU A 123 5.26 10.53 5.15
N GLU A 124 5.65 10.84 6.39
CA GLU A 124 5.18 12.04 7.09
C GLU A 124 5.60 13.32 6.35
N ASN A 125 4.68 14.30 6.31
CA ASN A 125 4.86 15.60 5.64
C ASN A 125 5.16 15.52 4.13
N ARG A 126 4.93 14.38 3.47
CA ARG A 126 5.01 14.23 2.02
C ARG A 126 3.64 14.35 1.37
N SER A 127 3.60 14.88 0.15
CA SER A 127 2.38 14.90 -0.66
C SER A 127 2.08 13.50 -1.22
N ALA A 128 0.82 13.26 -1.59
CA ALA A 128 0.42 11.98 -2.16
C ALA A 128 1.10 11.71 -3.51
N GLN A 129 1.28 12.77 -4.31
CA GLN A 129 2.02 12.70 -5.56
C GLN A 129 3.48 12.27 -5.32
N PHE A 130 4.14 12.89 -4.34
CA PHE A 130 5.52 12.53 -3.99
C PHE A 130 5.63 11.05 -3.55
N ILE A 131 4.72 10.60 -2.69
CA ILE A 131 4.70 9.19 -2.22
C ILE A 131 4.48 8.25 -3.41
N TRP A 132 3.57 8.58 -4.33
CA TRP A 132 3.34 7.78 -5.52
C TRP A 132 4.57 7.72 -6.43
N GLU A 133 5.21 8.85 -6.72
CA GLU A 133 6.42 8.92 -7.53
C GLU A 133 7.56 8.11 -6.91
N TRP A 134 7.77 8.23 -5.60
CA TRP A 134 8.70 7.40 -4.86
C TRP A 134 8.38 5.91 -5.00
N TRP A 135 7.15 5.51 -4.68
CA TRP A 135 6.78 4.09 -4.69
C TRP A 135 6.81 3.47 -6.08
N SER A 136 6.44 4.24 -7.11
CA SER A 136 6.42 3.78 -8.51
C SER A 136 7.81 3.57 -9.10
N THR A 137 8.82 4.26 -8.58
CA THR A 137 10.22 4.12 -9.02
C THR A 137 11.05 3.27 -8.06
N GLY A 138 10.62 3.14 -6.81
CA GLY A 138 11.37 2.48 -5.75
C GLY A 138 12.60 3.29 -5.29
N ILE A 139 12.76 4.52 -5.77
CA ILE A 139 13.87 5.43 -5.48
C ILE A 139 13.27 6.66 -4.81
N ALA A 140 13.75 7.02 -3.61
CA ALA A 140 13.29 8.23 -2.95
C ALA A 140 13.62 9.45 -3.84
N PRO A 141 12.62 10.26 -4.24
CA PRO A 141 12.87 11.48 -5.01
C PRO A 141 13.73 12.43 -4.19
N SER A 142 14.76 12.99 -4.82
CA SER A 142 15.70 13.96 -4.25
C SER A 142 15.06 15.31 -3.99
#